data_AF-A0A7S2GCA1-F1
#
_entry.id   AF-A0A7S2GCA1-F1
#
_cell.length_a   1.000
_cell.length_b   1.000
_cell.length_c   1.000
_cell.angle_alpha   90.00
_cell.angle_beta   90.00
_cell.angle_gamma   90.00
#
_symmetry.space_group_name_H-M   'P 1'
#
loop_
_entity.id
_entity.type
_entity.pdbx_description
1 polymer ?
#
loop_
_entity_poly.entity_id
_entity_poly.type
_entity_poly.pdbx_seq_one_letter_code
_entity_poly.pdbx_strand_id
1 'polypeptide(L)'
;TYSGQYIMEGFLQLEFAPWKRAVLTRLVALVPCVIVSVGASGDALNILVNYVNALLAILLPFALTPLIKFSTSTAFLGTRVPGNIECTILWAGAFLVYAINAFSLSASGGGFFGEIITGKQNLFTVQMNILMDVVQFFYLAWNVYIVYLPIKTPMRPITEVRQVEKENCFGVVGVSNDALSLPLLAEEVVSGVSSG
;
A
#
# COMPACT_ATOMS: atom_id res chain seq x y z
N THR A 1 -8.90 -2.32 -9.24
CA THR A 1 -8.04 -3.07 -8.30
C THR A 1 -8.67 -3.06 -6.93
N TYR A 2 -8.73 -4.21 -6.25
CA TYR A 2 -9.41 -4.33 -4.95
C TYR A 2 -8.81 -3.41 -3.86
N SER A 3 -7.48 -3.27 -3.78
CA SER A 3 -6.87 -2.38 -2.77
C SER A 3 -7.30 -0.92 -2.90
N GLY A 4 -7.42 -0.42 -4.12
CA GLY A 4 -7.94 0.93 -4.35
C GLY A 4 -9.42 1.08 -4.03
N GLN A 5 -10.17 -0.02 -3.87
CA GLN A 5 -11.61 0.03 -3.59
C GLN A 5 -11.80 0.40 -2.13
N TYR A 6 -11.13 -0.36 -1.26
CA TYR A 6 -11.14 -0.14 0.18
C TYR A 6 -10.63 1.25 0.56
N ILE A 7 -9.61 1.76 -0.15
CA ILE A 7 -9.11 3.12 0.09
C ILE A 7 -10.16 4.15 -0.33
N MET A 8 -10.80 3.98 -1.49
CA MET A 8 -11.73 4.98 -2.02
C MET A 8 -13.07 4.97 -1.28
N GLU A 9 -13.60 3.81 -0.90
CA GLU A 9 -14.78 3.67 -0.05
C GLU A 9 -14.48 4.14 1.39
N GLY A 10 -13.28 3.82 1.91
CA GLY A 10 -12.88 4.18 3.26
C GLY A 10 -12.61 5.68 3.46
N PHE A 11 -11.92 6.33 2.52
CA PHE A 11 -11.52 7.74 2.64
C PHE A 11 -12.44 8.72 1.90
N LEU A 12 -13.02 8.31 0.76
CA LEU A 12 -13.80 9.19 -0.13
C LEU A 12 -15.31 8.84 -0.16
N GLN A 13 -15.72 7.70 0.44
CA GLN A 13 -17.11 7.19 0.43
C GLN A 13 -17.77 7.22 -0.96
N LEU A 14 -16.96 6.98 -2.01
CA LEU A 14 -17.40 6.98 -3.40
C LEU A 14 -17.42 5.55 -3.93
N GLU A 15 -18.57 5.11 -4.44
CA GLU A 15 -18.74 3.80 -5.06
C GLU A 15 -18.61 3.95 -6.59
N PHE A 16 -17.51 3.46 -7.16
CA PHE A 16 -17.34 3.39 -8.62
C PHE A 16 -17.14 1.95 -9.07
N ALA A 17 -17.75 1.62 -10.21
CA ALA A 17 -17.57 0.33 -10.85
C ALA A 17 -16.08 -0.02 -11.09
N PRO A 18 -15.65 -1.28 -10.89
CA PRO A 18 -14.24 -1.69 -10.96
C PRO A 18 -13.53 -1.30 -12.26
N TRP A 19 -14.25 -1.33 -13.39
CA TRP A 19 -13.73 -1.00 -14.71
C TRP A 19 -13.40 0.50 -14.86
N LYS A 20 -14.27 1.40 -14.35
CA LYS A 20 -14.05 2.85 -14.43
C LYS A 20 -12.79 3.25 -13.68
N ARG A 21 -12.60 2.65 -12.50
CA ARG A 21 -11.42 2.88 -11.66
C ARG A 21 -10.15 2.39 -12.34
N ALA A 22 -10.18 1.20 -12.93
CA ALA A 22 -9.02 0.64 -13.64
C ALA A 22 -8.61 1.49 -14.85
N VAL A 23 -9.58 1.99 -15.62
CA VAL A 23 -9.31 2.89 -16.75
C VAL A 23 -8.74 4.22 -16.25
N LEU A 24 -9.35 4.84 -15.23
CA LEU A 24 -8.90 6.12 -14.70
C LEU A 24 -7.45 6.06 -14.19
N THR A 25 -7.10 5.07 -13.36
CA THR A 25 -5.73 4.94 -12.83
C THR A 25 -4.71 4.65 -13.92
N ARG A 26 -5.10 3.91 -14.97
CA ARG A 26 -4.23 3.65 -16.12
C ARG A 26 -4.04 4.92 -16.96
N LEU A 27 -5.08 5.70 -17.20
CA LEU A 27 -4.97 6.95 -17.92
C LEU A 27 -4.09 7.96 -17.17
N VAL A 28 -4.31 8.13 -15.87
CA VAL A 28 -3.49 9.03 -15.04
C VAL A 28 -2.02 8.63 -15.03
N ALA A 29 -1.71 7.33 -15.02
CA ALA A 29 -0.32 6.86 -15.09
C ALA A 29 0.29 6.93 -16.50
N LEU A 30 -0.51 6.68 -17.54
CA LEU A 30 -0.02 6.68 -18.92
C LEU A 30 0.17 8.08 -19.50
N VAL A 31 -0.67 9.05 -19.12
CA VAL A 31 -0.58 10.45 -19.60
C VAL A 31 0.84 11.04 -19.42
N PRO A 32 1.45 11.04 -18.22
CA PRO A 32 2.80 11.59 -18.06
C PRO A 32 3.84 10.80 -18.85
N CYS A 33 3.73 9.47 -18.90
CA CYS A 33 4.63 8.64 -19.72
C CYS A 33 4.56 8.96 -21.21
N VAL A 34 3.35 9.16 -21.75
CA VAL A 34 3.15 9.46 -23.17
C VAL A 34 3.64 10.87 -23.51
N ILE A 35 3.36 11.87 -22.65
CA ILE A 35 3.85 13.24 -22.85
C ILE A 35 5.38 13.26 -22.93
N VAL A 36 6.06 12.60 -21.99
CA VAL A 36 7.52 12.53 -21.97
C VAL A 36 8.04 11.72 -23.17
N SER A 37 7.39 10.61 -23.53
CA SER A 37 7.82 9.75 -24.63
C SER A 37 7.72 10.43 -26.01
N VAL A 38 6.77 11.34 -26.22
CA VAL A 38 6.63 12.06 -27.50
C VAL A 38 7.54 13.29 -27.55
N GLY A 39 7.79 13.93 -26.41
CA GLY A 39 8.52 15.19 -26.33
C GLY A 39 10.02 15.08 -26.03
N ALA A 40 10.53 13.92 -25.61
CA ALA A 40 11.87 13.84 -25.05
C ALA A 40 12.69 12.59 -25.46
N SER A 41 14.02 12.72 -25.36
CA SER A 41 15.01 11.67 -25.60
C SER A 41 14.91 10.53 -24.57
N GLY A 42 15.55 9.38 -24.84
CA GLY A 42 15.55 8.21 -23.94
C GLY A 42 15.94 8.51 -22.48
N ASP A 43 16.79 9.52 -22.24
CA ASP A 43 17.21 9.94 -20.91
C ASP A 43 16.08 10.54 -20.06
N ALA A 44 15.07 11.18 -20.68
CA ALA A 44 13.97 11.80 -19.95
C ALA A 44 13.02 10.77 -19.32
N LEU A 45 12.89 9.59 -19.93
CA LEU A 45 12.15 8.48 -19.33
C LEU A 45 12.87 7.93 -18.10
N ASN A 46 14.20 7.83 -18.14
CA ASN A 46 14.99 7.42 -16.97
C ASN A 46 14.84 8.42 -15.82
N ILE A 47 14.86 9.72 -16.14
CA ILE A 47 14.61 10.78 -15.17
C ILE A 47 13.20 10.64 -14.56
N LEU A 48 12.17 10.43 -15.39
CA LEU A 48 10.79 10.22 -14.90
C LEU A 48 10.68 9.02 -13.95
N VAL A 49 11.35 7.90 -14.28
CA VAL A 49 11.40 6.71 -13.41
C VAL A 49 12.06 7.03 -12.08
N ASN A 50 13.16 7.79 -12.08
CA ASN A 50 13.82 8.23 -10.85
C ASN A 50 12.90 9.08 -9.98
N TYR A 51 12.12 10.00 -10.57
CA TYR A 51 11.12 10.79 -9.84
C TYR A 51 10.04 9.92 -9.20
N VAL A 52 9.49 8.95 -9.93
CA VAL A 52 8.46 8.04 -9.40
C VAL A 52 9.02 7.23 -8.23
N ASN A 53 10.24 6.68 -8.36
CA ASN A 53 10.89 5.94 -7.29
C ASN A 53 11.12 6.82 -6.05
N ALA A 54 11.51 8.08 -6.25
CA ALA A 54 11.68 9.00 -5.14
C ALA A 54 10.37 9.35 -4.41
N LEU A 55 9.29 9.57 -5.17
CA LEU A 55 7.97 9.77 -4.60
C LEU A 55 7.48 8.54 -3.82
N LEU A 56 7.70 7.34 -4.35
CA LEU A 56 7.37 6.09 -3.67
C LEU A 56 8.13 5.95 -2.35
N ALA A 57 9.43 6.23 -2.35
CA ALA A 57 10.27 6.20 -1.16
C ALA A 57 9.77 7.18 -0.07
N ILE A 58 9.27 8.36 -0.46
CA ILE A 58 8.65 9.32 0.47
C ILE A 58 7.30 8.80 0.98
N LEU A 59 6.49 8.14 0.15
CA LEU A 59 5.17 7.61 0.50
C LEU A 59 5.23 6.37 1.43
N LEU A 60 6.29 5.57 1.34
CA LEU A 60 6.45 4.35 2.13
C LEU A 60 6.32 4.59 3.64
N PRO A 61 7.08 5.50 4.27
CA PRO A 61 6.97 5.75 5.70
C PRO A 61 5.58 6.25 6.13
N PHE A 62 4.90 7.02 5.28
CA PHE A 62 3.57 7.56 5.56
C PHE A 62 2.54 6.44 5.66
N ALA A 63 2.63 5.45 4.77
CA ALA A 63 1.71 4.33 4.75
C ALA A 63 2.10 3.25 5.78
N LEU A 64 3.39 2.98 5.93
CA LEU A 64 3.90 1.87 6.74
C LEU A 64 3.83 2.16 8.25
N THR A 65 4.12 3.39 8.68
CA THR A 65 4.06 3.79 10.10
C THR A 65 2.68 3.55 10.74
N PRO A 66 1.56 4.07 10.19
CA PRO A 66 0.24 3.81 10.75
C PRO A 66 -0.15 2.33 10.62
N LEU A 67 0.23 1.66 9.53
CA LEU A 67 -0.07 0.25 9.32
C LEU A 67 0.54 -0.63 10.43
N ILE A 68 1.84 -0.46 10.70
CA ILE A 68 2.53 -1.24 11.74
C ILE A 68 1.99 -0.90 13.12
N LYS A 69 1.70 0.38 13.38
CA LYS A 69 1.10 0.79 14.63
C LYS A 69 -0.27 0.12 14.86
N PHE A 70 -1.14 0.08 13.84
CA PHE A 70 -2.42 -0.61 13.96
C PHE A 70 -2.25 -2.13 14.06
N SER A 71 -1.25 -2.69 13.37
CA SER A 71 -0.96 -4.13 13.40
C SER A 71 -0.34 -4.62 14.71
N THR A 72 0.31 -3.75 15.48
CA THR A 72 1.00 -4.09 16.74
C THR A 72 0.26 -3.58 17.98
N SER A 73 -0.86 -2.88 17.81
CA SER A 73 -1.61 -2.30 18.92
C SER A 73 -2.59 -3.29 19.54
N THR A 74 -2.38 -3.58 20.83
CA THR A 74 -3.32 -4.32 21.67
C THR A 74 -4.65 -3.61 21.87
N ALA A 75 -4.65 -2.27 21.87
CA ALA A 75 -5.86 -1.47 21.94
C ALA A 75 -6.75 -1.64 20.71
N PHE A 76 -6.17 -1.96 19.55
CA PHE A 76 -6.92 -2.17 18.31
C PHE A 76 -7.28 -3.64 18.07
N LEU A 77 -6.31 -4.57 18.14
CA LEU A 77 -6.50 -5.99 17.80
C LEU A 77 -7.00 -6.88 18.96
N GLY A 78 -7.01 -6.37 20.19
CA GLY A 78 -7.44 -7.12 21.37
C GLY A 78 -6.54 -8.32 21.65
N THR A 79 -7.10 -9.53 21.68
CA THR A 79 -6.36 -10.77 21.98
C THR A 79 -5.59 -11.35 20.79
N ARG A 80 -5.75 -10.78 19.59
CA ARG A 80 -5.16 -11.28 18.32
C ARG A 80 -3.88 -10.54 17.93
N VAL A 81 -3.19 -9.99 18.90
CA VAL A 81 -2.01 -9.14 18.66
C VAL A 81 -0.80 -10.04 18.49
N PRO A 82 0.10 -9.73 17.55
CA PRO A 82 1.38 -10.42 17.43
C PRO A 82 2.20 -10.35 18.73
N GLY A 83 3.04 -11.36 18.95
CA GLY A 83 3.92 -11.39 20.12
C GLY A 83 4.94 -10.24 20.13
N ASN A 84 5.54 -9.93 21.29
CA ASN A 84 6.50 -8.82 21.41
C ASN A 84 7.70 -8.93 20.44
N ILE A 85 8.12 -10.16 20.11
CA ILE A 85 9.19 -10.42 19.13
C ILE A 85 8.73 -10.07 17.72
N GLU A 86 7.53 -10.48 17.32
CA GLU A 86 6.94 -10.18 16.01
C GLU A 86 6.75 -8.67 15.83
N CYS A 87 6.25 -7.98 16.87
CA CYS A 87 6.20 -6.52 16.89
C CYS A 87 7.57 -5.88 16.68
N THR A 88 8.61 -6.39 17.35
CA THR A 88 9.97 -5.90 17.22
C THR A 88 10.52 -6.13 15.80
N ILE A 89 10.25 -7.29 15.19
CA ILE A 89 10.64 -7.60 13.81
C ILE A 89 9.94 -6.68 12.82
N LEU A 90 8.64 -6.40 13.02
CA LEU A 90 7.89 -5.47 12.16
C LEU A 90 8.46 -4.07 12.20
N TRP A 91 8.75 -3.54 13.41
CA TRP A 91 9.39 -2.23 13.56
C TRP A 91 10.82 -2.21 13.02
N ALA A 92 11.62 -3.24 13.28
CA ALA A 92 12.98 -3.35 12.75
C ALA A 92 12.98 -3.39 11.21
N GLY A 93 12.07 -4.15 10.60
CA GLY A 93 11.88 -4.19 9.16
C GLY A 93 11.46 -2.83 8.59
N ALA A 94 10.58 -2.10 9.28
CA ALA A 94 10.19 -0.75 8.87
C ALA A 94 11.38 0.22 8.86
N PHE A 95 12.15 0.24 9.95
CA PHE A 95 13.35 1.08 10.05
C PHE A 95 14.39 0.70 9.00
N LEU A 96 14.57 -0.60 8.73
CA LEU A 96 15.46 -1.08 7.67
C LEU A 96 15.02 -0.57 6.29
N VAL A 97 13.73 -0.68 5.97
CA VAL A 97 13.17 -0.17 4.71
C VAL A 97 13.37 1.34 4.62
N TYR A 98 13.16 2.10 5.70
CA TYR A 98 13.38 3.54 5.71
C TYR A 98 14.85 3.89 5.48
N ALA A 99 15.76 3.17 6.14
CA ALA A 99 17.20 3.38 5.98
C ALA A 99 17.65 3.07 4.54
N ILE A 100 17.19 1.98 3.95
CA ILE A 100 17.51 1.61 2.56
C ILE A 100 16.95 2.64 1.59
N ASN A 101 15.70 3.08 1.76
CA ASN A 101 15.09 4.09 0.89
C ASN A 101 15.82 5.44 1.03
N ALA A 102 16.15 5.87 2.25
CA ALA A 102 16.90 7.10 2.49
C ALA A 102 18.31 7.04 1.88
N PHE A 103 19.01 5.91 2.04
CA PHE A 103 20.31 5.69 1.42
C PHE A 103 20.23 5.69 -0.12
N SER A 104 19.27 4.96 -0.69
CA SER A 104 19.08 4.89 -2.16
C SER A 104 18.76 6.24 -2.78
N LEU A 105 18.06 7.10 -2.04
CA LEU A 105 17.73 8.47 -2.44
C LEU A 105 18.90 9.44 -2.31
N SER A 106 19.73 9.26 -1.27
CA SER A 106 20.88 10.12 -0.96
C SER A 106 22.16 9.73 -1.68
N ALA A 107 22.23 8.53 -2.26
CA ALA A 107 23.40 8.06 -2.98
C ALA A 107 23.67 8.90 -4.25
N SER A 108 24.95 9.18 -4.50
CA SER A 108 25.39 9.90 -5.70
C SER A 108 25.03 9.10 -6.96
N GLY A 109 24.18 9.66 -7.82
CA GLY A 109 23.60 8.99 -9.00
C GLY A 109 22.15 8.51 -8.85
N GLY A 110 21.51 8.68 -7.68
CA GLY A 110 20.10 8.32 -7.44
C GLY A 110 19.04 9.26 -8.05
N GLY A 111 19.45 10.22 -8.88
CA GLY A 111 18.58 11.02 -9.74
C GLY A 111 17.70 12.10 -9.10
N PHE A 112 17.22 11.95 -7.86
CA PHE A 112 16.32 12.94 -7.24
C PHE A 112 17.04 13.87 -6.26
N PHE A 113 17.50 13.39 -5.09
CA PHE A 113 18.20 14.26 -4.14
C PHE A 113 19.70 14.38 -4.41
N GLY A 114 20.33 13.31 -4.90
CA GLY A 114 21.76 13.32 -5.25
C GLY A 114 22.13 14.38 -6.31
N GLU A 115 21.27 14.62 -7.31
CA GLU A 115 21.51 15.63 -8.35
C GLU A 115 21.20 17.06 -7.88
N ILE A 116 20.17 17.25 -7.03
CA ILE A 116 19.84 18.57 -6.47
C ILE A 116 20.88 18.99 -5.41
N ILE A 117 21.46 18.04 -4.68
CA ILE A 117 22.52 18.28 -3.67
C ILE A 117 23.89 18.49 -4.34
N THR A 118 24.23 17.71 -5.39
CA THR A 118 25.55 17.74 -6.06
C THR A 118 25.61 18.72 -7.24
N GLY A 119 24.49 19.31 -7.64
CA GLY A 119 24.40 20.25 -8.75
C GLY A 119 25.08 21.62 -8.51
N LYS A 120 25.13 22.43 -9.57
CA LYS A 120 25.67 23.80 -9.54
C LYS A 120 24.89 24.65 -8.53
N GLN A 121 25.56 25.08 -7.46
CA GLN A 121 24.98 25.80 -6.34
C GLN A 121 24.56 27.23 -6.75
N ASN A 122 23.39 27.35 -7.37
CA ASN A 122 22.71 28.62 -7.58
C ASN A 122 21.86 28.95 -6.35
N LEU A 123 21.59 30.24 -6.11
CA LEU A 123 20.74 30.71 -5.01
C LEU A 123 19.38 29.98 -4.96
N PHE A 124 18.78 29.71 -6.13
CA PHE A 124 17.52 28.98 -6.24
C PHE A 124 17.60 27.51 -5.78
N THR A 125 18.68 26.81 -6.13
CA THR A 125 18.88 25.40 -5.75
C THR A 125 19.09 25.27 -4.24
N VAL A 126 19.83 26.19 -3.63
CA VAL A 126 20.04 26.24 -2.18
C VAL A 126 18.72 26.47 -1.43
N GLN A 127 17.87 27.39 -1.92
CA GLN A 127 16.57 27.65 -1.33
C GLN A 127 15.63 26.44 -1.40
N MET A 128 15.63 25.71 -2.52
CA MET A 128 14.81 24.50 -2.67
C MET A 128 15.28 23.35 -1.77
N ASN A 129 16.59 23.20 -1.56
CA ASN A 129 17.12 22.21 -0.61
C ASN A 129 16.70 22.51 0.83
N ILE A 130 16.81 23.77 1.27
CA ILE A 130 16.37 24.18 2.61
C ILE A 130 14.87 23.93 2.80
N LEU A 131 14.05 24.27 1.80
CA LEU A 131 12.61 24.01 1.85
C LEU A 131 12.31 22.50 1.96
N MET A 132 13.03 21.69 1.19
CA MET A 132 12.86 20.24 1.17
C MET A 132 13.27 19.59 2.49
N ASP A 133 14.38 20.02 3.10
CA ASP A 133 14.78 19.61 4.45
C ASP A 133 13.71 19.95 5.47
N VAL A 134 13.15 21.17 5.44
CA VAL A 134 12.06 21.59 6.33
C VAL A 134 10.82 20.69 6.17
N VAL A 135 10.44 20.39 4.93
CA VAL A 135 9.32 19.47 4.66
C VAL A 135 9.62 18.06 5.17
N GLN A 136 10.85 17.57 5.03
CA GLN A 136 11.27 16.27 5.53
C GLN A 136 11.27 16.21 7.06
N PHE A 137 11.74 17.25 7.75
CA PHE A 137 11.66 17.37 9.20
C PHE A 137 10.22 17.43 9.71
N PHE A 138 9.35 18.21 9.06
CA PHE A 138 7.92 18.25 9.38
C PHE A 138 7.28 16.88 9.21
N TYR A 139 7.58 16.19 8.11
CA TYR A 139 7.07 14.88 7.81
C TYR A 139 7.57 13.79 8.78
N LEU A 140 8.84 13.86 9.19
CA LEU A 140 9.39 13.00 10.24
C LEU A 140 8.67 13.25 11.57
N ALA A 141 8.49 14.52 11.96
CA ALA A 141 7.76 14.90 13.17
C ALA A 141 6.31 14.41 13.13
N TRP A 142 5.63 14.48 11.98
CA TRP A 142 4.30 13.93 11.78
C TRP A 142 4.26 12.41 11.95
N ASN A 143 5.21 11.68 11.34
CA ASN A 143 5.29 10.22 11.51
C ASN A 143 5.48 9.85 12.98
N VAL A 144 6.41 10.51 13.67
CA VAL A 144 6.68 10.34 15.10
C VAL A 144 5.42 10.65 15.94
N TYR A 145 4.74 11.76 15.65
CA TYR A 145 3.49 12.13 16.30
C TYR A 145 2.40 11.06 16.13
N ILE A 146 2.28 10.49 14.92
CA ILE A 146 1.38 9.38 14.64
C ILE A 146 1.79 8.14 15.43
N VAL A 147 3.08 7.84 15.65
CA VAL A 147 3.49 6.71 16.50
C VAL A 147 3.02 6.90 17.94
N TYR A 148 3.19 8.09 18.52
CA TYR A 148 2.89 8.36 19.92
C TYR A 148 1.40 8.60 20.24
N LEU A 149 0.55 8.85 19.24
CA LEU A 149 -0.89 9.01 19.44
C LEU A 149 -1.52 7.74 20.06
N PRO A 150 -2.17 7.79 21.23
CA PRO A 150 -2.84 6.61 21.78
C PRO A 150 -4.06 6.24 20.93
N ILE A 151 -4.21 4.96 20.58
CA ILE A 151 -5.38 4.45 19.87
C ILE A 151 -6.54 4.35 20.87
N LYS A 152 -7.52 5.25 20.76
CA LYS A 152 -8.64 5.36 21.71
C LYS A 152 -9.86 4.51 21.34
N THR A 153 -9.92 3.99 20.12
CA THR A 153 -11.07 3.23 19.61
C THR A 153 -10.73 1.75 19.51
N PRO A 154 -11.41 0.87 20.27
CA PRO A 154 -11.28 -0.57 20.06
C PRO A 154 -11.84 -0.95 18.68
N MET A 155 -11.30 -2.00 18.05
CA MET A 155 -11.81 -2.51 16.78
C MET A 155 -13.28 -2.89 16.93
N ARG A 156 -14.11 -2.48 15.95
CA ARG A 156 -15.51 -2.90 15.87
C ARG A 156 -15.57 -4.43 15.82
N PRO A 157 -16.45 -5.09 16.60
CA PRO A 157 -16.60 -6.53 16.52
C PRO A 157 -16.92 -6.94 15.08
N ILE A 158 -16.28 -8.02 14.62
CA ILE A 158 -16.57 -8.63 13.31
C ILE A 158 -17.92 -9.33 13.43
N THR A 159 -19.00 -8.54 13.33
CA THR A 159 -20.38 -9.03 13.47
C THR A 159 -20.92 -9.55 12.13
N GLU A 160 -20.32 -9.12 11.01
CA GLU A 160 -20.79 -9.44 9.67
C GLU A 160 -19.68 -10.11 8.86
N VAL A 161 -19.93 -11.33 8.40
CA VAL A 161 -19.05 -12.00 7.44
C VAL A 161 -19.22 -11.26 6.11
N ARG A 162 -18.13 -10.69 5.60
CA ARG A 162 -18.16 -9.99 4.30
C ARG A 162 -18.71 -10.96 3.25
N GLN A 163 -19.90 -10.66 2.73
CA GLN A 163 -20.44 -11.35 1.58
C GLN A 163 -19.47 -11.06 0.43
N VAL A 164 -18.92 -12.09 -0.20
CA VAL A 164 -18.17 -11.93 -1.44
C VAL A 164 -19.20 -11.50 -2.47
N GLU A 165 -19.31 -10.19 -2.71
CA GLU A 165 -20.12 -9.63 -3.78
C GLU A 165 -19.78 -10.44 -5.04
N LYS A 166 -20.77 -11.17 -5.57
CA LYS A 166 -20.66 -11.83 -6.87
C LYS A 166 -20.69 -10.75 -7.93
N GLU A 167 -19.70 -9.87 -7.95
CA GLU A 167 -19.47 -9.03 -9.11
C GLU A 167 -19.14 -10.00 -10.25
N ASN A 168 -19.99 -10.04 -11.27
CA ASN A 168 -19.76 -10.71 -12.55
C ASN A 168 -18.61 -10.02 -13.31
N CYS A 169 -17.47 -9.84 -12.65
CA CYS A 169 -16.28 -9.25 -13.19
C CYS A 169 -15.44 -10.37 -13.80
N PHE A 170 -15.03 -10.18 -15.05
CA PHE A 170 -14.23 -11.12 -15.83
C PHE A 170 -12.99 -11.56 -15.02
N GLY A 171 -12.94 -12.85 -14.65
CA GLY A 171 -11.80 -13.46 -13.96
C GLY A 171 -12.04 -13.97 -12.54
N VAL A 172 -13.26 -13.84 -11.97
CA VAL A 172 -13.62 -14.51 -10.71
C VAL A 172 -14.53 -15.69 -11.02
N VAL A 173 -14.00 -16.91 -10.93
CA VAL A 173 -14.82 -18.13 -10.91
C VAL A 173 -15.56 -18.10 -9.58
N GLY A 174 -16.81 -17.64 -9.60
CA GLY A 174 -17.70 -17.79 -8.46
C GLY A 174 -17.81 -19.29 -8.15
N VAL A 175 -17.47 -19.68 -6.93
CA VAL A 175 -17.85 -21.00 -6.44
C VAL A 175 -19.37 -21.00 -6.39
N SER A 176 -19.99 -21.69 -7.34
CA SER A 176 -21.45 -21.89 -7.30
C SER A 176 -21.76 -22.68 -6.03
N ASN A 177 -22.71 -22.20 -5.25
CA ASN A 177 -23.23 -22.89 -4.07
C ASN A 177 -23.89 -24.24 -4.43
N ASP A 178 -23.96 -24.62 -5.71
CA ASP A 178 -24.39 -25.93 -6.18
C ASP A 178 -23.43 -27.07 -5.82
N ALA A 179 -22.19 -26.76 -5.38
CA ALA A 179 -21.27 -27.77 -4.86
C ALA A 179 -21.57 -28.17 -3.40
N LEU A 180 -22.41 -27.41 -2.69
CA LEU A 180 -22.75 -27.67 -1.28
C LEU A 180 -23.91 -28.64 -1.08
N SER A 181 -24.53 -29.14 -2.17
CA SER A 181 -25.50 -30.25 -2.12
C SER A 181 -24.87 -31.63 -2.28
N LEU A 182 -23.55 -31.72 -2.47
CA LEU A 182 -22.82 -32.98 -2.64
C LEU A 182 -22.25 -33.67 -1.38
N PRO A 183 -22.49 -33.28 -0.11
CA PRO A 183 -22.09 -34.11 1.02
C PRO A 183 -23.16 -35.12 1.46
N LEU A 184 -24.38 -35.12 0.90
CA LEU A 184 -25.45 -36.04 1.35
C LEU A 184 -25.61 -37.35 0.55
N LEU A 185 -24.94 -37.52 -0.60
CA LEU A 185 -25.00 -38.79 -1.35
C LEU A 185 -23.79 -39.70 -1.14
N ALA A 186 -22.79 -39.27 -0.36
CA ALA A 186 -21.60 -40.09 -0.07
C ALA A 186 -21.80 -41.02 1.14
N GLU A 187 -22.84 -40.83 1.95
CA GLU A 187 -23.10 -41.66 3.14
C GLU A 187 -24.02 -42.87 2.85
N GLU A 188 -24.82 -42.85 1.77
CA GLU A 188 -25.68 -43.99 1.38
C GLU A 188 -24.95 -45.09 0.59
N VAL A 189 -23.78 -44.80 0.00
CA VAL A 189 -23.03 -45.79 -0.79
C VAL A 189 -22.15 -46.69 0.09
N VAL A 190 -21.83 -46.27 1.32
CA VAL A 190 -20.97 -47.04 2.25
C VAL A 190 -21.79 -48.07 3.07
N SER A 191 -23.11 -47.90 3.24
CA SER A 191 -23.95 -48.86 3.96
C SER A 191 -24.45 -50.05 3.12
N GLY A 192 -24.19 -50.07 1.80
CA GLY A 192 -24.62 -51.14 0.89
C GLY A 192 -23.60 -52.26 0.62
N VAL A 193 -22.37 -52.17 1.17
CA VAL A 193 -21.25 -53.09 0.85
C VAL A 193 -20.78 -53.88 2.08
N SER A 194 -21.65 -54.09 3.08
CA SER A 194 -21.35 -54.91 4.27
C SER A 194 -22.43 -55.96 4.58
N SER A 195 -23.32 -56.28 3.64
CA SER A 195 -24.31 -57.36 3.80
C SER A 195 -24.61 -57.99 2.44
N GLY A 196 -23.86 -59.03 2.08
CA GLY A 196 -24.01 -59.81 0.85
C GLY A 196 -22.80 -60.69 0.61
#